data_AF-A0A920F329-F1
#
_entry.id   AF-A0A920F329-F1
#
_cell.length_a   1.000
_cell.length_b   1.000
_cell.length_c   1.000
_cell.angle_alpha   90.00
_cell.angle_beta   90.00
_cell.angle_gamma   90.00
#
_symmetry.space_group_name_H-M   'P 1'
#
loop_
_entity.id
_entity.type
_entity.pdbx_description
1 polymer ?
#
loop_
_entity_poly.entity_id
_entity_poly.type
_entity_poly.pdbx_seq_one_letter_code
_entity_poly.pdbx_strand_id
1 'polypeptide(L)' 'MNLASSVLPKLPPFTLEDETDGGDDLRMKYRYLDIRRNPIKDKLLFRNKVAQMIRNYLSSQDFAEIETPYLIKSTPERST' A
#
# COMPACT_ATOMS: atom_id res chain seq x y z
N MET A 1 18.65 43.27 -10.21
CA MET A 1 18.86 41.82 -10.43
C MET A 1 18.24 41.09 -9.26
N ASN A 2 17.13 40.37 -9.48
CA ASN A 2 16.30 39.84 -8.40
C ASN A 2 16.92 38.54 -7.85
N LEU A 3 17.47 38.64 -6.64
CA LEU A 3 17.94 37.50 -5.84
C LEU A 3 16.73 36.85 -5.16
N ALA A 4 16.01 36.02 -5.91
CA ALA A 4 14.92 35.19 -5.36
C ALA A 4 14.89 33.82 -6.07
N SER A 5 16.02 33.11 -6.06
CA SER A 5 16.05 31.66 -6.26
C SER A 5 16.37 30.99 -4.91
N SER A 6 15.56 31.30 -3.90
CA SER A 6 15.60 30.57 -2.63
C SER A 6 14.70 29.35 -2.78
N VAL A 7 15.33 28.18 -2.89
CA VAL A 7 14.79 26.81 -2.77
C VAL A 7 13.34 26.78 -2.27
N LEU A 8 12.38 26.83 -3.19
CA LEU A 8 11.00 26.50 -2.86
C LEU A 8 10.95 24.99 -2.60
N PRO A 9 10.34 24.52 -1.50
CA PRO A 9 10.15 23.09 -1.27
C PRO A 9 9.46 22.51 -2.50
N LYS A 10 10.01 21.42 -3.04
CA LYS A 10 9.45 20.76 -4.21
C LYS A 10 8.03 20.30 -3.86
N LEU A 11 7.04 20.94 -4.47
CA LEU A 11 5.64 20.62 -4.28
C LEU A 11 5.40 19.14 -4.64
N PRO A 12 4.45 18.47 -3.96
CA PRO A 12 4.09 17.11 -4.33
C PRO A 12 3.59 17.07 -5.78
N PRO A 13 3.79 15.95 -6.51
CA PRO A 13 3.42 15.83 -7.92
C PRO A 13 1.90 15.73 -8.15
N PHE A 14 1.10 15.68 -7.08
CA PHE A 14 -0.35 15.74 -7.06
C PHE A 14 -0.82 16.21 -5.66
N THR A 15 -2.08 16.63 -5.56
CA THR A 15 -2.70 17.06 -4.30
C THR A 15 -2.92 15.89 -3.34
N LEU A 16 -2.61 16.10 -2.05
CA LEU A 16 -2.74 15.08 -1.02
C LEU A 16 -4.12 15.14 -0.34
N GLU A 17 -5.15 15.19 -1.16
CA GLU A 17 -6.55 15.28 -0.75
C GLU A 17 -7.31 14.00 -1.14
N ASP A 18 -8.51 13.81 -0.61
CA ASP A 18 -9.32 12.62 -0.89
C ASP A 18 -9.65 12.53 -2.39
N GLU A 19 -10.06 13.65 -2.96
CA GLU A 19 -10.10 13.89 -4.40
C GLU A 19 -8.76 14.51 -4.82
N THR A 20 -8.03 13.85 -5.71
CA THR A 20 -6.69 14.27 -6.13
C THR A 20 -6.64 14.50 -7.63
N ASP A 21 -5.79 15.44 -8.06
CA ASP A 21 -5.49 15.72 -9.47
C ASP A 21 -4.51 14.71 -10.09
N GLY A 22 -3.95 13.78 -9.29
CA GLY A 22 -3.04 12.74 -9.75
C GLY A 22 -3.75 11.59 -10.47
N GLY A 23 -3.40 11.36 -11.74
CA GLY A 23 -3.78 10.16 -12.48
C GLY A 23 -3.13 8.88 -11.95
N ASP A 24 -3.69 7.71 -12.28
CA ASP A 24 -3.29 6.42 -11.70
C ASP A 24 -1.80 6.12 -11.87
N ASP A 25 -1.23 6.27 -13.07
CA ASP A 25 0.19 6.03 -13.32
C ASP A 25 1.10 6.90 -12.46
N LEU A 26 0.74 8.18 -12.29
CA LEU A 26 1.50 9.12 -11.48
C LEU A 26 1.41 8.75 -10.00
N ARG A 27 0.22 8.39 -9.52
CA ARG A 27 0.00 7.92 -8.15
C ARG A 27 0.71 6.59 -7.87
N MET A 28 0.80 5.69 -8.83
CA MET A 28 1.55 4.44 -8.69
C MET A 28 3.06 4.69 -8.64
N LYS A 29 3.58 5.57 -9.50
CA LYS A 29 4.99 5.97 -9.48
C LYS A 29 5.39 6.61 -8.14
N TYR A 30 4.50 7.41 -7.56
CA TYR A 30 4.71 8.07 -6.26
C TYR A 30 3.80 7.49 -5.17
N ARG A 31 3.64 6.15 -5.14
CA ARG A 31 2.69 5.48 -4.24
C ARG A 31 2.92 5.76 -2.76
N TYR A 32 4.16 6.04 -2.37
CA TYR A 32 4.50 6.46 -1.00
C TYR A 32 3.88 7.81 -0.59
N LEU A 33 3.53 8.68 -1.54
CA LEU A 33 2.75 9.90 -1.31
C LEU A 33 1.25 9.61 -1.35
N ASP A 34 0.80 8.79 -2.31
CA ASP A 34 -0.62 8.44 -2.46
C ASP A 34 -1.18 7.67 -1.26
N ILE A 35 -0.35 6.84 -0.60
CA ILE A 35 -0.70 6.15 0.66
C ILE A 35 -1.06 7.14 1.79
N ARG A 36 -0.60 8.40 1.72
CA ARG A 36 -0.90 9.41 2.75
C ARG A 36 -2.34 9.95 2.65
N ARG A 37 -3.00 9.78 1.50
CA ARG A 37 -4.40 10.22 1.31
C ARG A 37 -5.35 9.29 2.04
N ASN A 38 -6.44 9.82 2.60
CA ASN A 38 -7.36 9.04 3.42
C ASN A 38 -7.94 7.82 2.68
N PRO A 39 -8.35 7.90 1.39
CA PRO A 39 -8.94 6.75 0.71
C PRO A 39 -8.02 5.53 0.61
N ILE A 40 -6.70 5.72 0.54
CA ILE A 40 -5.73 4.62 0.48
C ILE A 40 -5.36 4.16 1.89
N LYS A 41 -5.07 5.10 2.79
CA LYS A 41 -4.77 4.81 4.19
C LYS A 41 -5.89 3.98 4.85
N ASP A 42 -7.14 4.39 4.68
CA ASP A 42 -8.28 3.75 5.33
C ASP A 42 -8.51 2.34 4.78
N LYS A 43 -8.27 2.11 3.48
CA LYS A 43 -8.30 0.76 2.88
C LYS A 43 -7.21 -0.15 3.45
N LEU A 44 -5.99 0.36 3.67
CA LEU A 44 -4.90 -0.40 4.26
C LEU A 44 -5.19 -0.74 5.74
N LEU A 45 -5.69 0.22 6.50
CA LEU A 45 -6.10 0.01 7.90
C LEU A 45 -7.27 -0.98 8.00
N PHE A 46 -8.26 -0.86 7.11
CA PHE A 46 -9.37 -1.81 7.04
C PHE A 46 -8.89 -3.22 6.72
N ARG A 47 -8.02 -3.39 5.72
CA ARG A 47 -7.39 -4.68 5.39
C ARG A 47 -6.66 -5.28 6.59
N ASN A 48 -5.91 -4.46 7.34
CA ASN A 48 -5.22 -4.93 8.54
C ASN A 48 -6.20 -5.44 9.61
N LYS A 49 -7.27 -4.69 9.90
CA LYS A 49 -8.30 -5.10 10.86
C LYS A 49 -8.94 -6.44 10.47
N VAL A 50 -9.31 -6.59 9.20
CA VAL A 50 -9.89 -7.84 8.67
C VAL A 50 -8.91 -9.00 8.83
N ALA A 51 -7.64 -8.82 8.46
CA ALA A 51 -6.62 -9.87 8.59
C ALA A 51 -6.39 -10.29 10.06
N GLN A 52 -6.41 -9.33 10.99
CA GLN A 52 -6.31 -9.61 12.43
C GLN A 52 -7.53 -10.40 12.93
N MET A 53 -8.74 -10.00 12.53
CA MET A 53 -9.97 -10.71 12.92
C MET A 53 -9.97 -12.17 12.46
N ILE A 54 -9.55 -12.43 11.22
CA ILE A 54 -9.49 -13.80 10.68
C ILE A 54 -8.50 -14.66 11.46
N ARG A 55 -7.29 -14.14 11.75
CA ARG A 55 -6.28 -14.87 12.54
C ARG A 55 -6.78 -15.18 13.94
N ASN A 56 -7.37 -14.20 14.62
CA ASN A 56 -7.91 -14.39 15.96
C ASN A 56 -9.03 -15.44 15.98
N TYR A 57 -9.92 -15.41 14.98
CA TYR A 57 -10.97 -16.42 14.85
C TYR A 57 -10.38 -17.82 14.68
N LEU A 58 -9.47 -18.03 13.74
CA LEU A 58 -8.86 -19.35 13.49
C LEU A 58 -8.05 -19.85 14.69
N SER A 59 -7.28 -18.96 15.34
CA SER A 59 -6.55 -19.29 16.56
C SER A 59 -7.49 -19.69 17.70
N SER A 60 -8.69 -19.09 17.81
CA SER A 60 -9.71 -19.50 18.79
C SER A 60 -10.35 -20.86 18.50
N GLN A 61 -10.15 -21.40 17.30
CA GLN A 61 -10.62 -22.71 16.85
C GLN A 61 -9.48 -23.74 16.79
N ASP A 62 -8.37 -23.47 17.50
CA ASP A 62 -7.18 -24.33 17.59
C ASP A 62 -6.44 -24.57 16.25
N PHE A 63 -6.63 -23.71 15.25
CA PHE A 63 -5.82 -23.74 14.03
C PHE A 63 -4.45 -23.09 14.29
N ALA A 64 -3.38 -23.74 13.82
CA ALA A 64 -2.02 -23.22 13.85
C ALA A 64 -1.70 -22.37 12.60
N GLU A 65 -1.11 -21.19 12.79
CA GLU A 65 -0.52 -20.40 11.70
C GLU A 65 0.86 -20.98 11.37
N ILE A 66 0.98 -21.60 10.18
CA ILE A 66 2.21 -22.25 9.71
C ILE A 66 2.77 -21.46 8.53
N GLU A 67 3.95 -20.86 8.70
CA GLU A 67 4.68 -20.27 7.58
C GLU A 67 5.26 -21.37 6.68
N THR A 68 5.04 -21.24 5.38
CA THR A 68 5.56 -22.18 4.37
C THR A 68 6.71 -21.56 3.58
N PRO A 69 7.71 -22.34 3.13
CA PRO A 69 8.81 -21.81 2.32
C PRO A 69 8.33 -21.12 1.03
N TYR A 70 8.90 -19.96 0.71
CA TYR A 70 8.57 -19.22 -0.52
C TYR A 70 9.29 -19.78 -1.76
N LEU A 71 10.54 -20.22 -1.61
CA LEU A 71 11.34 -20.79 -2.69
C LEU A 71 11.17 -22.31 -2.74
N ILE A 72 10.28 -22.77 -3.61
CA ILE A 72 10.03 -24.20 -3.85
C ILE A 72 10.35 -24.58 -5.29
N LYS A 73 10.61 -25.87 -5.54
CA LYS A 73 10.80 -26.40 -6.89
C LYS A 73 9.53 -26.20 -7.71
N SER A 74 9.67 -25.73 -8.95
CA SER A 74 8.53 -25.59 -9.86
C SER A 74 7.88 -26.94 -10.15
N THR A 75 6.58 -27.05 -9.94
CA THR A 75 5.77 -28.18 -10.42
C THR A 75 5.33 -27.92 -11.86
N PRO A 76 5.53 -28.85 -12.81
CA PRO A 76 5.22 -28.62 -14.24
C PRO A 76 3.76 -28.27 -14.54
N GLU A 77 2.81 -28.66 -13.68
CA GLU A 77 1.36 -28.51 -13.94
C GLU A 77 0.82 -27.08 -13.84
N ARG A 78 1.53 -26.13 -13.23
CA ARG A 78 0.94 -24.84 -12.86
C ARG A 78 1.57 -23.67 -13.60
N SER A 79 1.12 -23.47 -14.83
CA SER A 79 1.18 -22.17 -15.52
C SER A 79 0.23 -22.18 -16.74
N THR A 80 -1.07 -22.11 -16.49
CA THR A 80 -2.07 -21.64 -17.46
C THR A 80 -3.06 -20.75 -16.73
#